data_AF-H6Q790-F1
#
_entry.id   AF-H6Q790-F1
#
_cell.length_a   1.000
_cell.length_b   1.000
_cell.length_c   1.000
_cell.angle_alpha   90.00
_cell.angle_beta   90.00
_cell.angle_gamma   90.00
#
_symmetry.space_group_name_H-M   'P 1'
#
loop_
_entity.id
_entity.type
_entity.pdbx_description
1 polymer ?
#
loop_
_entity_poly.entity_id
_entity_poly.type
_entity_poly.pdbx_seq_one_letter_code
_entity_poly.pdbx_strand_id
1 'polypeptide(L)'
;MAQRRGLYRVVTPRGWAVLPPGAEAVLWPPVDLPKARALDLAGHRALLPVSISVVKVLPEPGRDMYLLKAGRTYMLSAARASKASSPPGGVTHELRIFCGGPCDLSPLYFLSLPRGAAAVVRGFIDVEPVERWAPAPAPEGDPKGGLDILADPKRAAALLALVYDKSKESRRLGCELGLWTPCPGEGPGRFTAAAQHALRLIAHFLPAEGSDEG
;
A
#
# COMPACT_ATOMS: atom_id res chain seq x y z
N MET A 1 6.22 2.87 30.74
CA MET A 1 5.53 1.59 30.44
C MET A 1 6.38 0.84 29.44
N ALA A 2 6.81 -0.39 29.74
CA ALA A 2 7.58 -1.19 28.81
C ALA A 2 6.69 -1.60 27.63
N GLN A 3 7.07 -1.19 26.43
CA GLN A 3 6.37 -1.52 25.18
C GLN A 3 6.38 -3.04 25.00
N ARG A 4 5.21 -3.68 24.94
CA ARG A 4 5.11 -5.10 24.61
C ARG A 4 5.69 -5.31 23.22
N ARG A 5 6.85 -5.97 23.13
CA ARG A 5 7.41 -6.41 21.86
C ARG A 5 6.47 -7.48 21.27
N GLY A 6 5.86 -7.18 20.14
CA GLY A 6 4.98 -8.07 19.40
C GLY A 6 5.03 -7.71 17.92
N LEU A 7 4.90 -8.73 17.06
CA LEU A 7 4.79 -8.52 15.62
C LEU A 7 3.31 -8.42 15.25
N TYR A 8 2.90 -7.25 14.74
CA TYR A 8 1.53 -6.96 14.33
C TYR A 8 1.45 -6.88 12.82
N ARG A 9 0.40 -7.44 12.19
CA ARG A 9 0.25 -7.31 10.73
C ARG A 9 0.10 -5.86 10.29
N VAL A 10 0.76 -5.48 9.21
CA VAL A 10 0.60 -4.16 8.57
C VAL A 10 -0.84 -4.00 8.08
N VAL A 11 -1.36 -4.97 7.31
CA VAL A 11 -2.74 -4.98 6.82
C VAL A 11 -3.51 -6.16 7.42
N THR A 12 -4.77 -5.91 7.77
CA THR A 12 -5.71 -6.94 8.27
C THR A 12 -7.06 -6.79 7.58
N PRO A 13 -7.98 -7.77 7.72
CA PRO A 13 -9.38 -7.61 7.30
C PRO A 13 -10.07 -6.35 7.86
N ARG A 14 -9.58 -5.82 8.99
CA ARG A 14 -10.11 -4.62 9.65
C ARG A 14 -9.49 -3.32 9.12
N GLY A 15 -8.48 -3.40 8.25
CA GLY A 15 -7.81 -2.24 7.68
C GLY A 15 -6.31 -2.18 7.95
N TRP A 16 -5.75 -1.03 7.56
CA TRP A 16 -4.35 -0.66 7.68
C TRP A 16 -3.99 -0.36 9.12
N ALA A 17 -2.80 -0.77 9.56
CA ALA A 17 -2.25 -0.32 10.83
C ALA A 17 -2.16 1.21 10.83
N VAL A 18 -2.64 1.82 11.92
CA VAL A 18 -2.48 3.25 12.17
C VAL A 18 -1.54 3.44 13.34
N LEU A 19 -0.63 4.40 13.17
CA LEU A 19 0.40 4.73 14.13
C LEU A 19 0.24 6.18 14.59
N PRO A 20 0.45 6.48 15.88
CA PRO A 20 0.38 7.83 16.39
C PRO A 20 1.61 8.66 15.95
N PRO A 21 1.53 9.99 15.98
CA PRO A 21 2.69 10.85 15.80
C PRO A 21 3.86 10.49 16.72
N GLY A 22 5.08 10.46 16.19
CA GLY A 22 6.30 10.06 16.90
C GLY A 22 6.58 8.56 16.92
N ALA A 23 5.68 7.71 16.39
CA ALA A 23 5.89 6.28 16.32
C ALA A 23 6.96 5.89 15.27
N GLU A 24 7.74 4.87 15.60
CA GLU A 24 8.68 4.19 14.70
C GLU A 24 8.27 2.72 14.60
N ALA A 25 8.14 2.21 13.37
CA ALA A 25 7.73 0.85 13.05
C ALA A 25 8.80 0.17 12.21
N VAL A 26 9.46 -0.85 12.72
CA VAL A 26 10.35 -1.73 11.95
C VAL A 26 9.51 -2.78 11.22
N LEU A 27 9.74 -2.91 9.92
CA LEU A 27 9.01 -3.80 9.02
C LEU A 27 9.64 -5.18 8.95
N TRP A 28 8.83 -6.24 8.92
CA TRP A 28 9.26 -7.62 8.70
C TRP A 28 8.37 -8.32 7.64
N PRO A 29 8.90 -8.68 6.45
CA PRO A 29 10.21 -8.32 5.91
C PRO A 29 10.27 -6.83 5.53
N PRO A 30 11.46 -6.29 5.19
CA PRO A 30 11.59 -5.02 4.48
C PRO A 30 10.76 -5.00 3.19
N VAL A 31 10.26 -3.82 2.83
CA VAL A 31 9.39 -3.62 1.67
C VAL A 31 10.19 -2.98 0.54
N ASP A 32 10.30 -3.70 -0.58
CA ASP A 32 10.99 -3.18 -1.76
C ASP A 32 10.14 -2.17 -2.52
N LEU A 33 10.77 -1.07 -2.92
CA LEU A 33 10.21 -0.06 -3.81
C LEU A 33 10.70 -0.27 -5.24
N PRO A 34 9.99 0.25 -6.26
CA PRO A 34 10.53 0.37 -7.61
C PRO A 34 11.91 1.02 -7.60
N LYS A 35 12.85 0.46 -8.36
CA LYS A 35 14.26 0.90 -8.33
C LYS A 35 14.39 2.38 -8.67
N ALA A 36 15.15 3.12 -7.88
CA ALA A 36 15.47 4.51 -8.16
C ALA A 36 16.64 4.60 -9.16
N ARG A 37 16.58 5.58 -10.06
CA ARG A 37 17.71 5.89 -10.95
C ARG A 37 18.78 6.62 -10.13
N ALA A 38 19.99 6.07 -10.10
CA ALA A 38 21.18 6.77 -9.63
C ALA A 38 22.17 6.92 -10.80
N LEU A 39 22.89 8.03 -10.81
CA LEU A 39 24.07 8.19 -11.65
C LEU A 39 25.25 7.65 -10.85
N ASP A 40 25.96 6.64 -11.34
CA ASP A 40 27.21 6.23 -10.71
C ASP A 40 28.35 7.19 -11.07
N LEU A 41 29.46 7.09 -10.35
CA LEU A 41 30.66 7.93 -10.57
C LEU A 41 31.32 7.72 -11.94
N ALA A 42 30.94 6.66 -12.65
CA ALA A 42 31.42 6.33 -13.99
C ALA A 42 30.44 6.78 -15.10
N GLY A 43 29.37 7.52 -14.76
CA GLY A 43 28.39 8.03 -15.71
C GLY A 43 27.35 7.00 -16.17
N HIS A 44 27.34 5.79 -15.61
CA HIS A 44 26.32 4.78 -15.91
C HIS A 44 25.08 5.03 -15.05
N ARG A 45 23.92 4.83 -15.68
CA ARG A 45 22.63 4.83 -14.97
C ARG A 45 22.45 3.49 -14.27
N ALA A 46 22.79 3.42 -13.00
CA ALA A 46 22.52 2.26 -12.17
C ALA A 46 21.14 2.39 -11.51
N LEU A 47 20.35 1.32 -11.55
CA LEU A 47 19.09 1.24 -10.81
C LEU A 47 19.37 0.70 -9.41
N LEU A 48 19.33 1.57 -8.40
CA LEU A 48 19.56 1.16 -7.02
C LEU A 48 18.27 0.57 -6.43
N PRO A 49 18.31 -0.67 -5.90
CA PRO A 49 17.21 -1.21 -5.12
C PRO A 49 17.05 -0.42 -3.82
N VAL A 50 15.84 0.05 -3.58
CA VAL A 50 15.44 0.76 -2.35
C VAL A 50 14.52 -0.17 -1.58
N SER A 51 14.91 -0.50 -0.35
CA SER A 51 14.08 -1.31 0.56
C SER A 51 13.76 -0.48 1.80
N ILE A 52 12.48 -0.30 2.09
CA ILE A 52 12.02 0.33 3.33
C ILE A 52 12.06 -0.71 4.45
N SER A 53 12.81 -0.45 5.51
CA SER A 53 12.85 -1.30 6.70
C SER A 53 12.16 -0.68 7.91
N VAL A 54 11.95 0.63 7.89
CA VAL A 54 11.38 1.39 9.00
C VAL A 54 10.38 2.40 8.45
N VAL A 55 9.25 2.58 9.12
CA VAL A 55 8.33 3.69 8.91
C VAL A 55 8.32 4.58 10.15
N LYS A 56 8.46 5.89 9.97
CA LYS A 56 8.39 6.89 11.03
C LYS A 56 7.22 7.84 10.79
N VAL A 57 6.33 7.94 11.76
CA VAL A 57 5.27 8.96 11.74
C VAL A 57 5.81 10.21 12.41
N LEU A 58 5.96 11.28 11.65
CA LEU A 58 6.49 12.54 12.15
C LEU A 58 5.39 13.35 12.86
N PRO A 59 5.70 14.04 13.96
CA PRO A 59 4.78 14.98 14.61
C PRO A 59 4.59 16.28 13.82
N GLU A 60 5.59 16.65 13.01
CA GLU A 60 5.62 17.88 12.22
C GLU A 60 6.12 17.58 10.81
N PRO A 61 5.70 18.37 9.80
CA PRO A 61 6.17 18.19 8.43
C PRO A 61 7.67 18.55 8.30
N GLY A 62 8.42 17.70 7.61
CA GLY A 62 9.80 17.99 7.23
C GLY A 62 9.88 18.91 6.00
N ARG A 63 11.01 19.62 5.85
CA ARG A 63 11.24 20.56 4.73
C ARG A 63 11.31 19.88 3.36
N ASP A 64 11.83 18.66 3.29
CA ASP A 64 12.08 17.93 2.03
C ASP A 64 11.07 16.80 1.78
N MET A 65 9.80 17.02 2.13
CA MET A 65 8.74 16.01 1.95
C MET A 65 7.94 16.25 0.68
N TYR A 66 7.69 15.15 -0.05
CA TYR A 66 6.80 15.11 -1.20
C TYR A 66 5.34 14.97 -0.76
N LEU A 67 4.44 15.65 -1.47
CA LEU A 67 3.00 15.58 -1.23
C LEU A 67 2.36 14.45 -2.07
N LEU A 68 1.88 13.40 -1.40
CA LEU A 68 1.03 12.37 -2.00
C LEU A 68 -0.44 12.70 -1.74
N LYS A 69 -1.16 13.06 -2.80
CA LYS A 69 -2.63 13.19 -2.76
C LYS A 69 -3.26 11.88 -3.20
N ALA A 70 -3.85 11.16 -2.25
CA ALA A 70 -4.46 9.86 -2.45
C ALA A 70 -5.67 9.75 -1.54
N GLY A 71 -6.78 10.45 -1.89
CA GLY A 71 -8.05 10.56 -1.15
C GLY A 71 -7.92 11.25 0.22
N ARG A 72 -6.81 10.98 0.90
CA ARG A 72 -6.17 11.68 2.00
C ARG A 72 -4.85 12.28 1.50
N THR A 73 -4.37 13.29 2.22
CA THR A 73 -3.10 13.95 1.91
C THR A 73 -2.02 13.43 2.84
N TYR A 74 -0.91 12.97 2.27
CA TYR A 74 0.27 12.54 3.00
C TYR A 74 1.48 13.36 2.56
N MET A 75 2.36 13.68 3.51
CA MET A 75 3.70 14.18 3.20
C MET A 75 4.70 13.07 3.49
N LEU A 76 5.56 12.77 2.51
CA LEU A 76 6.44 11.60 2.52
C LEU A 76 7.88 11.99 2.21
N SER A 77 8.84 11.39 2.89
CA SER A 77 10.24 11.39 2.45
C SER A 77 10.89 10.05 2.76
N ALA A 78 11.92 9.69 2.00
CA ALA A 78 12.73 8.52 2.27
C ALA A 78 14.14 8.98 2.67
N ALA A 79 14.69 8.40 3.74
CA ALA A 79 16.05 8.64 4.19
C ALA A 79 16.77 7.31 4.39
N ARG A 80 18.10 7.30 4.43
CA ARG A 80 18.85 6.07 4.74
C ARG A 80 18.51 5.60 6.16
N ALA A 81 18.21 4.32 6.31
CA ALA A 81 17.95 3.73 7.62
C ALA A 81 19.24 3.21 8.26
N SER A 82 19.30 3.30 9.59
CA SER A 82 20.32 2.64 10.42
C SER A 82 19.85 1.31 11.02
N LYS A 83 18.58 0.95 10.82
CA LYS A 83 17.95 -0.25 11.35
C LYS A 83 17.38 -1.10 10.23
N ALA A 84 17.56 -2.41 10.33
CA ALA A 84 16.94 -3.39 9.45
C ALA A 84 16.59 -4.63 10.26
N SER A 85 15.46 -5.26 9.92
CA SER A 85 15.00 -6.46 10.59
C SER A 85 15.60 -7.74 9.96
N SER A 86 15.96 -7.70 8.69
CA SER A 86 16.62 -8.78 7.95
C SER A 86 17.60 -8.20 6.92
N PRO A 87 18.53 -9.01 6.38
CA PRO A 87 19.45 -8.57 5.35
C PRO A 87 18.67 -7.99 4.14
N PRO A 88 18.88 -6.71 3.79
CA PRO A 88 18.15 -6.09 2.70
C PRO A 88 18.65 -6.63 1.34
N GLY A 89 17.75 -6.73 0.36
CA GLY A 89 18.14 -6.95 -1.05
C GLY A 89 18.75 -5.71 -1.72
N GLY A 90 18.92 -4.62 -0.97
CA GLY A 90 19.35 -3.31 -1.47
C GLY A 90 19.75 -2.34 -0.36
N VAL A 91 19.73 -1.03 -0.66
CA VAL A 91 20.03 -0.01 0.35
C VAL A 91 18.79 0.19 1.23
N THR A 92 18.99 0.07 2.53
CA THR A 92 17.92 0.19 3.53
C THR A 92 17.56 1.66 3.78
N HIS A 93 16.27 1.95 3.71
CA HIS A 93 15.71 3.27 3.92
C HIS A 93 14.61 3.26 4.99
N GLU A 94 14.41 4.41 5.61
CA GLU A 94 13.26 4.73 6.43
C GLU A 94 12.29 5.59 5.64
N LEU A 95 11.01 5.25 5.66
CA LEU A 95 9.94 6.07 5.13
C LEU A 95 9.42 6.97 6.25
N ARG A 96 9.50 8.28 6.06
CA ARG A 96 8.95 9.29 6.97
C ARG A 96 7.61 9.75 6.42
N ILE A 97 6.59 9.75 7.28
CA ILE A 97 5.20 10.06 6.92
C ILE A 97 4.68 11.14 7.87
N PHE A 98 4.01 12.15 7.33
CA PHE A 98 3.27 13.14 8.09
C PHE A 98 1.84 13.27 7.55
N CYS A 99 0.85 13.28 8.45
CA CYS A 99 -0.58 13.35 8.12
C CYS A 99 -1.37 14.35 8.98
N GLY A 100 -0.70 15.17 9.81
CA GLY A 100 -1.38 16.08 10.76
C GLY A 100 -2.07 15.38 11.95
N GLY A 101 -1.79 14.09 12.17
CA GLY A 101 -2.41 13.24 13.20
C GLY A 101 -1.93 11.79 13.07
N PRO A 102 -2.65 10.80 13.61
CA PRO A 102 -2.36 9.39 13.37
C PRO A 102 -2.36 9.05 11.88
N CYS A 103 -1.33 8.32 11.45
CA CYS A 103 -1.12 7.95 10.04
C CYS A 103 -1.34 6.45 9.85
N ASP A 104 -2.16 6.09 8.88
CA ASP A 104 -2.20 4.72 8.41
C ASP A 104 -1.01 4.42 7.47
N LEU A 105 -0.64 3.14 7.38
CA LEU A 105 0.53 2.71 6.60
C LEU A 105 0.24 2.48 5.11
N SER A 106 -0.92 2.90 4.61
CA SER A 106 -1.25 2.70 3.22
C SER A 106 -0.25 3.33 2.23
N PRO A 107 0.39 4.50 2.44
CA PRO A 107 1.29 5.06 1.43
C PRO A 107 2.46 4.12 1.08
N LEU A 108 2.86 3.29 2.04
CA LEU A 108 3.87 2.25 1.82
C LEU A 108 3.41 1.23 0.77
N TYR A 109 2.14 0.83 0.79
CA TYR A 109 1.57 -0.06 -0.23
C TYR A 109 1.60 0.60 -1.61
N PHE A 110 1.11 1.84 -1.71
CA PHE A 110 1.07 2.58 -2.96
C PHE A 110 2.46 2.69 -3.60
N LEU A 111 3.46 3.08 -2.82
CA LEU A 111 4.85 3.20 -3.30
C LEU A 111 5.46 1.85 -3.69
N SER A 112 5.01 0.75 -3.09
CA SER A 112 5.55 -0.59 -3.32
C SER A 112 4.96 -1.31 -4.52
N LEU A 113 3.86 -0.81 -5.09
CA LEU A 113 3.19 -1.50 -6.20
C LEU A 113 4.07 -1.56 -7.46
N PRO A 114 4.05 -2.68 -8.21
CA PRO A 114 3.40 -3.94 -7.88
C PRO A 114 4.30 -4.91 -7.08
N ARG A 115 5.61 -4.65 -6.96
CA ARG A 115 6.60 -5.66 -6.52
C ARG A 115 6.72 -5.85 -5.01
N GLY A 116 6.46 -4.83 -4.20
CA GLY A 116 6.50 -4.89 -2.73
C GLY A 116 5.13 -5.02 -2.06
N ALA A 117 4.04 -5.04 -2.84
CA ALA A 117 2.67 -5.13 -2.35
C ALA A 117 2.44 -6.35 -1.42
N ALA A 118 2.99 -7.51 -1.81
CA ALA A 118 2.91 -8.73 -1.00
C ALA A 118 3.57 -8.55 0.39
N ALA A 119 4.75 -7.92 0.43
CA ALA A 119 5.48 -7.68 1.68
C ALA A 119 4.71 -6.73 2.59
N VAL A 120 3.99 -5.75 2.04
CA VAL A 120 3.13 -4.86 2.83
C VAL A 120 1.89 -5.62 3.33
N VAL A 121 1.20 -6.37 2.49
CA VAL A 121 -0.06 -7.04 2.87
C VAL A 121 0.17 -8.20 3.86
N ARG A 122 1.28 -8.92 3.71
CA ARG A 122 1.62 -10.09 4.54
C ARG A 122 2.62 -9.80 5.65
N GLY A 123 3.25 -8.63 5.61
CA GLY A 123 4.29 -8.26 6.55
C GLY A 123 3.76 -7.85 7.92
N PHE A 124 4.72 -7.69 8.83
CA PHE A 124 4.52 -7.33 10.22
C PHE A 124 5.28 -6.05 10.57
N ILE A 125 4.85 -5.41 11.64
CA ILE A 125 5.51 -4.27 12.28
C ILE A 125 5.75 -4.58 13.75
N ASP A 126 6.84 -4.07 14.31
CA ASP A 126 7.22 -4.24 15.72
C ASP A 126 6.69 -3.12 16.64
N VAL A 127 5.59 -2.49 16.24
CA VAL A 127 4.87 -1.47 17.02
C VAL A 127 3.39 -1.81 17.09
N GLU A 128 2.80 -1.67 18.27
CA GLU A 128 1.37 -1.89 18.44
C GLU A 128 0.57 -0.78 17.73
N PRO A 129 -0.32 -1.12 16.78
CA PRO A 129 -1.18 -0.14 16.15
C PRO A 129 -2.19 0.42 17.16
N VAL A 130 -2.42 1.74 17.12
CA VAL A 130 -3.43 2.38 17.97
C VAL A 130 -4.84 2.17 17.44
N GLU A 131 -4.98 2.01 16.12
CA GLU A 131 -6.25 1.70 15.47
C GLU A 131 -6.03 0.98 14.13
N ARG A 132 -7.14 0.65 13.46
CA ARG A 132 -7.15 0.09 12.11
C ARG A 132 -7.98 0.99 11.20
N TRP A 133 -7.35 1.52 10.16
CA TRP A 133 -8.03 2.39 9.21
C TRP A 133 -8.62 1.58 8.05
N ALA A 134 -9.93 1.73 7.84
CA ALA A 134 -10.66 1.33 6.64
C ALA A 134 -11.91 2.22 6.49
N PRO A 135 -12.38 2.52 5.27
CA PRO A 135 -13.64 3.25 5.09
C PRO A 135 -14.82 2.45 5.69
N ALA A 136 -15.83 3.13 6.23
CA ALA A 136 -17.09 2.52 6.75
C ALA A 136 -18.13 2.35 5.62
N PRO A 137 -19.17 1.47 5.74
CA PRO A 137 -19.56 0.54 6.83
C PRO A 137 -18.99 -0.90 6.65
N ALA A 138 -19.08 -1.82 7.62
CA ALA A 138 -18.49 -3.19 7.76
C ALA A 138 -18.04 -3.98 6.49
N PRO A 139 -17.05 -4.90 6.56
CA PRO A 139 -16.50 -5.57 5.38
C PRO A 139 -17.53 -6.50 4.73
N GLU A 140 -18.25 -6.00 3.73
CA GLU A 140 -18.82 -6.86 2.69
C GLU A 140 -17.66 -7.47 1.87
N GLY A 141 -17.80 -8.76 1.52
CA GLY A 141 -16.83 -9.46 0.69
C GLY A 141 -16.15 -10.64 1.35
N ASP A 142 -15.10 -11.15 0.69
CA ASP A 142 -14.22 -12.20 1.22
C ASP A 142 -12.91 -11.56 1.71
N PRO A 143 -12.71 -11.38 3.04
CA PRO A 143 -11.54 -10.67 3.53
C PRO A 143 -10.22 -11.36 3.26
N LYS A 144 -10.21 -12.69 3.27
CA LYS A 144 -9.02 -13.45 2.90
C LYS A 144 -8.76 -13.27 1.41
N GLY A 145 -9.78 -13.45 0.57
CA GLY A 145 -9.70 -13.24 -0.88
C GLY A 145 -9.24 -11.84 -1.26
N GLY A 146 -9.71 -10.80 -0.57
CA GLY A 146 -9.29 -9.42 -0.81
C GLY A 146 -7.82 -9.18 -0.48
N LEU A 147 -7.32 -9.69 0.64
CA LEU A 147 -5.90 -9.64 0.97
C LEU A 147 -5.06 -10.51 0.02
N ASP A 148 -5.60 -11.64 -0.46
CA ASP A 148 -4.97 -12.48 -1.48
C ASP A 148 -4.83 -11.72 -2.82
N ILE A 149 -5.85 -10.95 -3.22
CA ILE A 149 -5.81 -10.08 -4.41
C ILE A 149 -4.76 -8.97 -4.26
N LEU A 150 -4.72 -8.26 -3.13
CA LEU A 150 -3.75 -7.18 -2.91
C LEU A 150 -2.32 -7.69 -2.77
N ALA A 151 -2.13 -8.93 -2.31
CA ALA A 151 -0.81 -9.53 -2.22
C ALA A 151 -0.29 -10.07 -3.57
N ASP A 152 -1.14 -10.25 -4.59
CA ASP A 152 -0.76 -10.74 -5.91
C ASP A 152 -0.49 -9.56 -6.87
N PRO A 153 0.76 -9.38 -7.35
CA PRO A 153 1.11 -8.26 -8.23
C PRO A 153 0.26 -8.14 -9.50
N LYS A 154 -0.12 -9.28 -10.10
CA LYS A 154 -0.89 -9.32 -11.34
C LYS A 154 -2.35 -8.96 -11.07
N ARG A 155 -2.93 -9.52 -10.01
CA ARG A 155 -4.32 -9.22 -9.61
C ARG A 155 -4.47 -7.79 -9.09
N ALA A 156 -3.51 -7.28 -8.31
CA ALA A 156 -3.51 -5.90 -7.84
C ALA A 156 -3.42 -4.90 -9.01
N ALA A 157 -2.53 -5.15 -9.97
CA ALA A 157 -2.41 -4.31 -11.16
C ALA A 157 -3.68 -4.34 -12.02
N ALA A 158 -4.25 -5.53 -12.25
CA ALA A 158 -5.50 -5.68 -12.99
C ALA A 158 -6.70 -5.06 -12.26
N LEU A 159 -6.75 -5.15 -10.92
CA LEU A 159 -7.79 -4.52 -10.11
C LEU A 159 -7.75 -3.00 -10.27
N LEU A 160 -6.56 -2.39 -10.16
CA LEU A 160 -6.37 -0.95 -10.36
C LEU A 160 -6.76 -0.54 -11.78
N ALA A 161 -6.25 -1.24 -12.80
CA ALA A 161 -6.59 -0.96 -14.19
C ALA A 161 -8.11 -1.02 -14.41
N LEU A 162 -8.77 -2.03 -13.84
CA LEU A 162 -10.21 -2.21 -13.95
C LEU A 162 -11.01 -1.11 -13.22
N VAL A 163 -10.44 -0.38 -12.24
CA VAL A 163 -11.11 0.79 -11.65
C VAL A 163 -11.22 1.91 -12.68
N TYR A 164 -10.15 2.18 -13.43
CA TYR A 164 -10.07 3.30 -14.37
C TYR A 164 -10.59 2.96 -15.78
N ASP A 165 -10.48 1.70 -16.21
CA ASP A 165 -10.90 1.25 -17.53
C ASP A 165 -11.89 0.07 -17.44
N LYS A 166 -13.12 0.32 -17.88
CA LYS A 166 -14.20 -0.69 -17.98
C LYS A 166 -14.38 -1.21 -19.40
N SER A 167 -13.38 -1.11 -20.26
CA SER A 167 -13.38 -1.71 -21.60
C SER A 167 -13.68 -3.21 -21.56
N LYS A 168 -14.10 -3.77 -22.71
CA LYS A 168 -14.36 -5.21 -22.82
C LYS A 168 -13.12 -6.04 -22.53
N GLU A 169 -11.94 -5.55 -22.93
CA GLU A 169 -10.65 -6.19 -22.69
C GLU A 169 -10.29 -6.21 -21.20
N SER A 170 -10.36 -5.05 -20.53
CA SER A 170 -10.10 -4.94 -19.09
C SER A 170 -11.06 -5.79 -18.26
N ARG A 171 -12.36 -5.82 -18.60
CA ARG A 171 -13.34 -6.71 -17.95
C ARG A 171 -13.08 -8.19 -18.22
N ARG A 172 -12.56 -8.56 -19.41
CA ARG A 172 -12.21 -9.94 -19.73
C ARG A 172 -11.04 -10.41 -18.87
N LEU A 173 -9.97 -9.62 -18.81
CA LEU A 173 -8.83 -9.88 -17.93
C LEU A 173 -9.28 -9.93 -16.45
N GLY A 174 -10.16 -9.01 -16.05
CA GLY A 174 -10.77 -9.00 -14.72
C GLY A 174 -11.51 -10.30 -14.40
N CYS A 175 -12.25 -10.86 -15.35
CA CYS A 175 -12.95 -12.13 -15.16
C CYS A 175 -11.97 -13.33 -15.09
N GLU A 176 -10.99 -13.39 -16.00
CA GLU A 176 -9.94 -14.43 -16.01
C GLU A 176 -9.13 -14.45 -14.70
N LEU A 177 -8.99 -13.31 -14.03
CA LEU A 177 -8.31 -13.18 -12.74
C LEU A 177 -9.23 -13.28 -11.52
N GLY A 178 -10.53 -13.54 -11.71
CA GLY A 178 -11.51 -13.66 -10.62
C GLY A 178 -11.87 -12.35 -9.92
N LEU A 179 -11.63 -11.22 -10.58
CA LEU A 179 -11.92 -9.86 -10.07
C LEU A 179 -13.31 -9.36 -10.49
N TRP A 180 -13.85 -9.90 -11.59
CA TRP A 180 -15.07 -9.42 -12.24
C TRP A 180 -16.01 -10.58 -12.59
N THR A 181 -17.32 -10.36 -12.45
CA THR A 181 -18.34 -11.37 -12.76
C THR A 181 -19.69 -10.72 -13.10
N PRO A 182 -20.49 -11.27 -14.03
CA PRO A 182 -20.13 -12.32 -14.98
C PRO A 182 -19.07 -11.86 -16.00
N CYS A 183 -18.52 -12.80 -16.78
CA CYS A 183 -17.56 -12.47 -17.84
C CYS A 183 -18.21 -11.61 -18.95
N PRO A 184 -17.44 -10.81 -19.69
CA PRO A 184 -17.99 -9.98 -20.77
C PRO A 184 -18.75 -10.81 -21.82
N GLY A 185 -20.00 -10.43 -22.10
CA GLY A 185 -20.90 -11.14 -23.02
C GLY A 185 -22.16 -11.69 -22.35
N GLU A 186 -22.21 -11.70 -21.01
CA GLU A 186 -23.29 -12.32 -20.23
C GLU A 186 -24.16 -11.30 -19.45
N GLY A 187 -23.92 -9.99 -19.60
CA GLY A 187 -24.71 -8.92 -18.97
C GLY A 187 -23.87 -7.79 -18.37
N PRO A 188 -24.48 -6.87 -17.60
CA PRO A 188 -23.75 -5.86 -16.83
C PRO A 188 -22.97 -6.55 -15.72
N GLY A 189 -21.64 -6.45 -15.78
CA GLY A 189 -20.77 -7.08 -14.80
C GLY A 189 -20.53 -6.24 -13.55
N ARG A 190 -20.00 -6.87 -12.52
CA ARG A 190 -19.63 -6.25 -11.24
C ARG A 190 -18.33 -6.85 -10.70
N PHE A 191 -17.72 -6.18 -9.74
CA PHE A 191 -16.61 -6.76 -8.98
C PHE A 191 -17.07 -7.98 -8.16
N THR A 192 -16.20 -8.97 -8.00
CA THR A 192 -16.45 -10.09 -7.07
C THR A 192 -16.38 -9.62 -5.62
N ALA A 193 -16.96 -10.41 -4.70
CA ALA A 193 -16.90 -10.14 -3.26
C ALA A 193 -15.45 -9.93 -2.74
N ALA A 194 -14.50 -10.73 -3.22
CA ALA A 194 -13.08 -10.58 -2.88
C ALA A 194 -12.50 -9.27 -3.45
N ALA A 195 -12.83 -8.92 -4.70
CA ALA A 195 -12.37 -7.69 -5.32
C ALA A 195 -12.96 -6.43 -4.66
N GLN A 196 -14.23 -6.45 -4.27
CA GLN A 196 -14.85 -5.38 -3.49
C GLN A 196 -14.14 -5.16 -2.16
N HIS A 197 -13.79 -6.24 -1.44
CA HIS A 197 -13.01 -6.13 -0.21
C HIS A 197 -11.62 -5.51 -0.45
N ALA A 198 -10.94 -5.93 -1.52
CA ALA A 198 -9.65 -5.36 -1.91
C ALA A 198 -9.75 -3.85 -2.22
N LEU A 199 -10.73 -3.44 -3.03
CA LEU A 199 -10.97 -2.03 -3.39
C LEU A 199 -11.20 -1.17 -2.17
N ARG A 200 -11.98 -1.65 -1.21
CA ARG A 200 -12.24 -0.93 0.03
C ARG A 200 -10.97 -0.63 0.82
N LEU A 201 -10.07 -1.61 0.95
CA LEU A 201 -8.79 -1.41 1.64
C LEU A 201 -7.97 -0.33 0.95
N ILE A 202 -8.04 -0.21 -0.37
CA ILE A 202 -7.29 0.80 -1.13
C ILE A 202 -8.11 2.03 -1.53
N ALA A 203 -9.33 2.19 -1.02
CA ALA A 203 -10.28 3.16 -1.57
C ALA A 203 -9.81 4.62 -1.47
N HIS A 204 -8.98 4.94 -0.49
CA HIS A 204 -8.36 6.25 -0.40
C HIS A 204 -7.38 6.49 -1.57
N PHE A 205 -6.73 5.48 -2.15
CA PHE A 205 -5.94 5.66 -3.38
C PHE A 205 -6.76 5.87 -4.64
N LEU A 206 -8.05 5.55 -4.60
CA LEU A 206 -8.90 5.61 -5.77
C LEU A 206 -9.45 7.04 -5.92
N PRO A 207 -9.78 7.47 -7.16
CA PRO A 207 -10.52 8.71 -7.34
C PRO A 207 -11.82 8.65 -6.55
N ALA A 208 -12.27 9.79 -6.01
CA ALA A 208 -13.60 9.87 -5.44
C ALA A 208 -14.61 9.53 -6.56
N GLU A 209 -15.53 8.60 -6.32
CA GLU A 209 -16.61 8.36 -7.27
C GLU A 209 -17.44 9.66 -7.38
N GLY A 210 -17.36 10.35 -8.52
CA GLY A 210 -18.14 11.56 -8.79
C GLY A 210 -17.35 12.85 -9.04
N SER A 211 -16.37 12.84 -9.94
CA SER A 211 -15.96 14.06 -10.65
C SER A 211 -16.06 13.85 -12.17
N ASP A 212 -17.19 13.32 -12.61
CA ASP A 212 -17.79 13.72 -13.88
C ASP A 212 -18.72 14.90 -13.55
N GLU A 213 -18.16 16.08 -13.30
CA GLU A 213 -18.86 17.32 -13.58
C GLU A 213 -18.34 17.79 -14.94
N GLY A 214 -19.27 17.92 -15.89
CA GLY A 214 -19.03 18.20 -17.30
C GLY A 214 -18.50 19.59 -17.62
#